data_AF-A0A2K9A8E1-F1
#
_entry.id   AF-A0A2K9A8E1-F1
#
_cell.length_a   1.000
_cell.length_b   1.000
_cell.length_c   1.000
_cell.angle_alpha   90.00
_cell.angle_beta   90.00
_cell.angle_gamma   90.00
#
_symmetry.space_group_name_H-M   'P 1'
#
loop_
_entity.id
_entity.type
_entity.pdbx_description
1 polymer ?
#
loop_
_entity_poly.entity_id
_entity_poly.type
_entity_poly.pdbx_seq_one_letter_code
_entity_poly.pdbx_strand_id
1 'polypeptide(L)'
;MINTAIMLIALWSLYRLYLQSSSEMLIALAHWTLFGGMLVSNLIILFKAKALWKFMRAMLYVVALLQALNLMIIAKDFLTLSGFLAMVYTLMVVIYLIGFRGYLNSHTFFEWFMGAYIKKEQD
;
A
#
# COMPACT_ATOMS: atom_id res chain seq x y z
N MET A 1 12.06 -0.68 -5.60
CA MET A 1 11.54 -1.27 -6.85
C MET A 1 10.10 -1.76 -6.72
N ILE A 2 9.74 -2.62 -5.76
CA ILE A 2 8.38 -3.17 -5.64
C ILE A 2 7.32 -2.09 -5.31
N ASN A 3 7.59 -1.17 -4.38
CA ASN A 3 6.71 -0.01 -4.13
C ASN A 3 6.44 0.83 -5.39
N THR A 4 7.45 0.98 -6.25
CA THR A 4 7.34 1.75 -7.49
C THR A 4 6.47 1.04 -8.52
N ALA A 5 6.61 -0.28 -8.64
CA ALA A 5 5.76 -1.10 -9.50
C ALA A 5 4.29 -1.06 -9.04
N ILE A 6 4.03 -1.16 -7.74
CA ILE A 6 2.68 -1.06 -7.18
C ILE A 6 2.09 0.34 -7.41
N MET A 7 2.90 1.40 -7.27
CA MET A 7 2.45 2.77 -7.58
C MET A 7 2.09 2.94 -9.06
N LEU A 8 2.87 2.38 -9.99
CA LEU A 8 2.57 2.45 -11.43
C LEU A 8 1.30 1.69 -11.80
N ILE A 9 1.07 0.51 -11.20
CA ILE A 9 -0.13 -0.28 -11.45
C ILE A 9 -1.37 0.40 -10.81
N ALA A 10 -1.22 0.99 -9.63
CA ALA A 10 -2.28 1.80 -9.02
C ALA A 10 -2.63 3.01 -9.90
N LEU A 11 -1.63 3.69 -10.48
CA LEU A 11 -1.83 4.81 -11.39
C LEU A 11 -2.57 4.39 -12.67
N TRP A 12 -2.18 3.25 -13.24
CA TRP A 12 -2.81 2.67 -14.43
C TRP A 12 -4.27 2.28 -14.16
N SER A 13 -4.54 1.69 -12.99
CA SER A 13 -5.89 1.34 -12.55
C SER A 13 -6.77 2.58 -12.36
N LEU A 14 -6.21 3.65 -11.79
CA LEU A 14 -6.88 4.95 -11.66
C LEU A 14 -7.22 5.58 -13.02
N TYR A 15 -6.31 5.46 -14.00
CA TYR A 15 -6.56 5.93 -15.36
C TYR A 15 -7.71 5.18 -16.03
N ARG A 16 -7.80 3.86 -15.85
CA ARG A 16 -8.93 3.05 -16.34
C ARG A 16 -10.26 3.47 -15.71
N LEU A 17 -10.26 3.71 -14.40
CA LEU A 17 -11.43 4.13 -13.64
C LEU A 17 -11.95 5.51 -14.07
N TYR A 18 -11.04 6.43 -14.41
CA TYR A 18 -11.42 7.74 -14.94
C TYR A 18 -12.13 7.65 -16.31
N LEU A 19 -11.79 6.64 -17.12
CA LEU A 19 -12.41 6.41 -18.44
C LEU A 19 -13.74 5.66 -18.37
N GLN A 20 -14.04 4.92 -17.29
CA GLN A 20 -15.23 4.07 -17.18
C GLN A 20 -16.18 4.61 -16.11
N SER A 21 -17.08 5.50 -16.55
CA SER A 21 -17.97 6.29 -15.69
C SER A 21 -18.99 5.43 -14.92
N SER A 22 -19.16 5.77 -13.62
CA SER A 22 -20.39 5.63 -12.81
C SER A 22 -20.68 4.39 -11.95
N SER A 23 -19.74 3.51 -11.59
CA SER A 23 -20.05 2.46 -10.57
C SER A 23 -18.96 2.15 -9.55
N GLU A 24 -17.77 2.71 -9.67
CA GLU A 24 -16.60 2.19 -8.95
C GLU A 24 -15.92 3.21 -8.03
N MET A 25 -16.71 4.10 -7.42
CA MET A 25 -16.19 5.10 -6.46
C MET A 25 -15.37 4.47 -5.34
N LEU A 26 -15.76 3.28 -4.88
CA LEU A 26 -15.04 2.57 -3.82
C LEU A 26 -13.72 1.96 -4.31
N ILE A 27 -13.67 1.50 -5.55
CA ILE A 27 -12.46 0.94 -6.19
C ILE A 27 -11.49 2.09 -6.47
N ALA A 28 -11.97 3.23 -6.97
CA ALA A 28 -11.18 4.44 -7.11
C ALA A 28 -10.61 4.90 -5.77
N LEU A 29 -11.43 4.95 -4.72
CA LEU A 29 -10.98 5.31 -3.37
C LEU A 29 -9.89 4.35 -2.86
N ALA A 30 -10.03 3.04 -3.10
CA ALA A 30 -9.02 2.03 -2.75
C ALA A 30 -7.67 2.28 -3.42
N HIS A 31 -7.69 2.56 -4.72
CA HIS A 31 -6.46 2.81 -5.47
C HIS A 31 -5.82 4.15 -5.09
N TRP A 32 -6.61 5.21 -4.88
CA TRP A 32 -6.11 6.52 -4.41
C TRP A 32 -5.52 6.44 -3.00
N THR A 33 -6.20 5.78 -2.07
CA THR A 33 -5.70 5.59 -0.70
C THR A 33 -4.47 4.70 -0.67
N LEU A 34 -4.39 3.69 -1.54
CA LEU A 34 -3.19 2.87 -1.69
C LEU A 34 -2.00 3.67 -2.23
N PHE A 35 -2.22 4.47 -3.28
CA PHE A 35 -1.20 5.34 -3.83
C PHE A 35 -0.69 6.36 -2.80
N GLY A 36 -1.62 7.06 -2.13
CA GLY A 36 -1.30 8.00 -1.05
C GLY A 36 -0.60 7.33 0.13
N GLY A 37 -1.07 6.16 0.54
CA GLY A 37 -0.47 5.39 1.64
C GLY A 37 0.94 4.92 1.35
N MET A 38 1.22 4.48 0.12
CA MET A 38 2.56 4.11 -0.30
C MET A 38 3.49 5.34 -0.37
N LEU A 39 3.03 6.47 -0.90
CA LEU A 39 3.81 7.71 -0.96
C LEU A 39 4.16 8.23 0.43
N VAL A 40 3.18 8.34 1.32
CA VAL A 40 3.39 8.80 2.70
C VAL A 40 4.33 7.85 3.45
N SER A 41 4.19 6.54 3.27
CA SER A 41 5.13 5.57 3.86
C SER A 41 6.55 5.76 3.35
N ASN A 42 6.71 6.03 2.05
CA ASN A 42 8.02 6.29 1.45
C ASN A 42 8.65 7.59 1.98
N LEU A 43 7.85 8.66 2.13
CA LEU A 43 8.29 9.93 2.71
C LEU A 43 8.69 9.77 4.19
N ILE A 44 7.90 9.06 4.99
CA ILE A 44 8.24 8.80 6.41
C ILE A 44 9.55 8.04 6.53
N ILE A 45 9.79 7.07 5.64
CA ILE A 45 11.05 6.32 5.60
C ILE A 45 12.22 7.25 5.21
N LEU A 46 12.03 8.10 4.21
CA LEU A 46 13.05 9.01 3.73
C LEU A 46 13.43 10.08 4.77
N PHE A 47 12.45 10.65 5.47
CA PHE A 47 12.67 11.66 6.51
C PHE A 47 13.00 11.09 7.90
N LYS A 48 13.06 9.76 8.05
CA LYS A 48 13.31 9.07 9.32
C LYS A 48 12.43 9.59 10.48
N ALA A 49 11.17 9.93 10.18
CA ALA A 49 10.27 10.60 11.13
C ALA A 49 9.70 9.62 12.16
N LYS A 50 10.38 9.45 13.31
CA LYS A 50 10.01 8.53 14.40
C LYS A 50 8.58 8.73 14.92
N ALA A 51 8.15 9.99 15.08
CA ALA A 51 6.81 10.32 15.58
C ALA A 51 5.68 9.77 14.69
N LEU A 52 5.91 9.71 13.38
CA LEU A 52 4.94 9.25 12.39
C LEU A 52 5.01 7.74 12.14
N TRP A 53 5.86 7.00 12.83
CA TRP A 53 5.99 5.55 12.64
C TRP A 53 4.75 4.76 13.06
N LYS A 54 4.17 5.11 14.23
CA LYS A 54 2.91 4.52 14.69
C LYS A 54 1.77 4.85 13.70
N PHE A 55 1.79 6.06 13.16
CA PHE A 55 0.83 6.52 12.15
C PHE A 55 0.97 5.76 10.82
N MET A 56 2.20 5.59 10.30
CA MET A 56 2.48 4.83 9.08
C MET A 56 1.93 3.40 9.17
N ARG A 57 2.15 2.73 10.31
CA ARG A 57 1.63 1.36 10.53
C ARG A 57 0.11 1.31 10.56
N ALA A 58 -0.55 2.27 11.23
CA ALA A 58 -2.00 2.36 11.25
C ALA A 58 -2.57 2.63 9.85
N MET A 59 -1.94 3.53 9.09
CA MET A 59 -2.32 3.86 7.73
C MET A 59 -2.21 2.65 6.78
N LEU A 60 -1.11 1.89 6.84
CA LEU A 60 -0.96 0.65 6.07
C LEU A 60 -2.04 -0.38 6.41
N TYR A 61 -2.51 -0.41 7.66
CA TYR A 61 -3.61 -1.27 8.08
C TYR A 61 -4.94 -0.86 7.42
N VAL A 62 -5.23 0.44 7.42
CA VAL A 62 -6.42 1.00 6.77
C VAL A 62 -6.40 0.71 5.27
N VAL A 63 -5.25 0.91 4.61
CA VAL A 63 -5.08 0.60 3.18
C VAL A 63 -5.28 -0.90 2.89
N ALA A 64 -4.72 -1.77 3.72
CA ALA A 64 -4.88 -3.22 3.56
C ALA A 64 -6.36 -3.65 3.72
N LEU A 65 -7.07 -3.09 4.70
CA LEU A 65 -8.50 -3.33 4.89
C LEU A 65 -9.33 -2.83 3.71
N LEU A 66 -9.04 -1.63 3.21
CA LEU A 66 -9.75 -1.07 2.06
C LEU A 66 -9.52 -1.90 0.80
N GLN A 67 -8.31 -2.44 0.63
CA GLN A 67 -7.98 -3.34 -0.47
C GLN A 67 -8.64 -4.73 -0.34
N ALA A 68 -8.78 -5.25 0.88
CA ALA A 68 -9.54 -6.48 1.13
C ALA A 68 -11.03 -6.31 0.83
N LEU A 69 -11.60 -5.15 1.18
CA LEU A 69 -12.98 -4.83 0.87
C LEU A 69 -13.21 -4.63 -0.64
N ASN A 70 -12.23 -4.05 -1.35
CA ASN A 70 -12.22 -3.98 -2.81
C ASN A 70 -12.20 -5.37 -3.46
N LEU A 71 -11.45 -6.32 -2.89
CA LEU A 71 -11.42 -7.71 -3.37
C LEU A 71 -12.82 -8.36 -3.32
N MET A 72 -13.62 -8.07 -2.30
CA MET A 72 -15.00 -8.55 -2.17
C MET A 72 -15.92 -7.98 -3.27
N ILE A 73 -15.68 -6.75 -3.72
CA ILE A 73 -16.45 -6.11 -4.79
C ILE A 73 -16.07 -6.69 -6.15
N ILE A 74 -14.77 -6.85 -6.42
CA ILE A 74 -14.24 -7.40 -7.68
C ILE A 74 -14.60 -8.89 -7.83
N ALA A 75 -14.83 -9.61 -6.72
CA ALA A 75 -15.25 -11.02 -6.74
C ALA A 75 -16.53 -11.26 -7.57
N LYS A 76 -17.41 -10.26 -7.69
CA LYS A 76 -18.63 -10.37 -8.51
C LYS A 76 -18.32 -10.47 -10.01
N ASP A 77 -17.20 -9.89 -10.44
CA ASP A 77 -16.77 -9.82 -11.85
C ASP A 77 -15.73 -10.91 -12.19
N PHE A 78 -15.55 -11.90 -11.30
CA PHE A 78 -14.54 -12.96 -11.40
C PHE A 78 -14.60 -13.75 -12.72
N LEU A 79 -15.81 -13.94 -13.27
CA LEU A 79 -16.01 -14.67 -14.53
C LEU A 79 -15.51 -13.91 -15.77
N THR A 80 -15.19 -12.61 -15.63
CA THR A 80 -14.56 -11.83 -16.70
C THR A 80 -13.04 -11.90 -16.58
N LEU A 81 -12.34 -11.98 -17.72
CA LEU A 81 -10.87 -11.98 -17.76
C LEU A 81 -10.29 -10.75 -17.03
N SER A 82 -10.94 -9.60 -17.18
CA SER A 82 -10.59 -8.35 -16.49
C SER A 82 -10.75 -8.44 -14.97
N GLY A 83 -11.85 -9.02 -14.48
CA GLY A 83 -12.10 -9.19 -13.05
C GLY A 83 -11.13 -10.20 -12.43
N PHE A 84 -10.82 -11.29 -13.13
CA PHE A 84 -9.81 -12.27 -12.68
C PHE A 84 -8.42 -11.63 -12.51
N LEU A 85 -7.94 -10.88 -13.51
CA LEU A 85 -6.67 -10.15 -13.44
C LEU A 85 -6.65 -9.13 -12.29
N ALA A 86 -7.76 -8.39 -12.11
CA ALA A 86 -7.89 -7.42 -11.03
C ALA A 86 -7.87 -8.10 -9.64
N MET A 87 -8.46 -9.29 -9.52
CA MET A 87 -8.48 -10.06 -8.28
C MET A 87 -7.09 -10.57 -7.91
N VAL A 88 -6.35 -11.14 -8.88
CA VAL A 88 -4.96 -11.58 -8.68
C VAL A 88 -4.06 -10.41 -8.28
N TYR A 89 -4.21 -9.25 -8.94
CA TYR A 89 -3.50 -8.04 -8.57
C TYR A 89 -3.81 -7.61 -7.13
N THR A 90 -5.09 -7.53 -6.78
CA THR A 90 -5.55 -7.12 -5.45
C THR A 90 -5.02 -8.05 -4.37
N LEU A 91 -4.98 -9.36 -4.65
CA LEU A 91 -4.41 -10.36 -3.75
C LEU A 91 -2.90 -10.18 -3.55
N MET A 92 -2.13 -9.98 -4.63
CA MET A 92 -0.70 -9.69 -4.54
C MET A 92 -0.42 -8.44 -3.71
N VAL A 93 -1.24 -7.40 -3.89
CA VAL A 93 -1.12 -6.15 -3.13
C VAL A 93 -1.41 -6.35 -1.65
N VAL A 94 -2.44 -7.12 -1.29
CA VAL A 94 -2.76 -7.43 0.12
C VAL A 94 -1.61 -8.21 0.76
N ILE A 95 -1.09 -9.25 0.09
CA ILE A 95 0.07 -10.03 0.57
C ILE A 95 1.28 -9.11 0.76
N TYR A 96 1.53 -8.21 -0.20
CA TYR A 96 2.62 -7.24 -0.11
C TYR A 96 2.45 -6.31 1.09
N LEU A 97 1.27 -5.75 1.32
CA LEU A 97 1.01 -4.84 2.45
C LEU A 97 1.21 -5.53 3.80
N ILE A 98 0.78 -6.80 3.91
CA ILE A 98 0.99 -7.62 5.11
C ILE A 98 2.49 -7.89 5.31
N GLY A 99 3.19 -8.31 4.25
CA GLY A 99 4.64 -8.56 4.28
C GLY A 99 5.44 -7.31 4.59
N PHE A 100 5.07 -6.17 4.00
CA PHE A 100 5.69 -4.87 4.25
C PHE A 100 5.48 -4.43 5.70
N ARG A 101 4.28 -4.63 6.27
CA ARG A 101 4.05 -4.42 7.69
C ARG A 101 4.94 -5.31 8.57
N GLY A 102 5.06 -6.60 8.22
CA GLY A 102 5.94 -7.53 8.93
C GLY A 102 7.41 -7.10 8.86
N TYR A 103 7.86 -6.66 7.70
CA TYR A 103 9.19 -6.12 7.47
C TYR A 103 9.46 -4.86 8.29
N LEU A 104 8.50 -3.92 8.32
CA LEU A 104 8.56 -2.73 9.17
C LEU A 104 8.65 -3.07 10.67
N ASN A 105 8.17 -4.24 11.09
CA ASN A 105 8.23 -4.69 12.49
C ASN A 105 9.46 -5.57 12.80
N SER A 106 10.29 -5.88 11.80
CA SER A 106 11.50 -6.66 11.99
C SER A 106 12.59 -5.87 12.72
N HIS A 107 13.35 -6.54 13.58
CA HIS A 107 14.51 -5.93 14.26
C HIS A 107 15.55 -5.43 13.27
N THR A 108 15.78 -6.17 12.18
CA THR A 108 16.73 -5.81 11.13
C THR A 108 16.36 -4.50 10.42
N PHE A 109 15.08 -4.28 10.12
CA PHE A 109 14.65 -3.01 9.54
C PHE A 109 14.73 -1.88 10.57
N PHE A 110 14.37 -2.13 11.83
CA PHE A 110 14.47 -1.13 12.88
C PHE A 110 15.92 -0.70 13.12
N GLU A 111 16.88 -1.63 13.15
CA GLU A 111 18.32 -1.32 13.23
C GLU A 111 18.82 -0.57 12.00
N TRP A 112 18.41 -0.96 10.79
CA TRP A 112 18.79 -0.20 9.60
C TRP A 112 18.18 1.22 9.60
N PHE A 113 16.95 1.35 10.08
CA PHE A 113 16.19 2.60 10.09
C PHE A 113 16.65 3.57 11.19
N MET A 114 16.76 3.07 12.43
CA MET A 114 17.11 3.82 13.65
C MET A 114 18.56 3.65 14.11
N GLY A 115 19.32 2.68 13.61
CA GLY A 115 20.69 2.40 14.08
C GLY A 115 21.69 3.53 13.80
N ALA A 116 21.45 4.36 12.77
CA ALA A 116 22.23 5.57 12.56
C ALA A 116 21.91 6.70 13.57
N TYR A 117 20.75 6.63 14.25
CA TYR A 117 20.34 7.61 15.26
C TYR A 117 20.83 7.25 16.66
N ILE A 118 20.86 5.97 17.04
CA ILE A 118 21.40 5.51 18.34
C ILE A 118 22.88 5.88 18.47
N LYS A 119 23.63 5.78 17.36
CA LYS A 119 25.05 6.15 17.33
C LYS A 119 25.31 7.64 17.56
N LYS A 120 24.30 8.51 17.38
CA LYS A 120 24.41 9.97 17.48
C LYS A 120 24.04 10.53 18.86
N GLU A 121 23.45 9.71 19.73
CA GLU A 121 23.19 10.05 21.15
C GLU A 121 24.31 9.58 22.08
N GLN A 122 25.28 8.83 21.57
CA GLN A 122 26.42 8.28 22.33
C GLN A 122 27.77 8.97 22.06
N ASP A 123 27.80 9.92 21.11
CA ASP A 123 28.92 10.82 20.84
C ASP A 123 28.54 12.25 21.24
#